data_AF-A0A0F6W524-F1
#
_entry.id   AF-A0A0F6W524-F1
#
_cell.length_a   1.000
_cell.length_b   1.000
_cell.length_c   1.000
_cell.angle_alpha   90.00
_cell.angle_beta   90.00
_cell.angle_gamma   90.00
#
_symmetry.space_group_name_H-M   'P 1'
#
loop_
_entity.id
_entity.type
_entity.pdbx_description
1 polymer ?
#
loop_
_entity_poly.entity_id
_entity_poly.type
_entity_poly.pdbx_seq_one_letter_code
_entity_poly.pdbx_strand_id
1 'polypeptide(L)'
;MDPRGEIFWGDPRYAVALLSAAHVESSPRQPPPEVDFGAPAAIAFTPTIDIPRDEYQVRDWPFTTDEHETYDVLRATLHGRDYLFGYPQHCTLAYDPTPTGQIPLLSLGSDDERAWYWHDGDCLMLFLEPGRAHPGAISLGSDAG
;
A
#
# COMPACT_ATOMS: atom_id res chain seq x y z
N MET A 1 2.49 5.68 -19.84
CA MET A 1 3.68 6.41 -20.36
C MET A 1 3.26 7.77 -20.89
N ASP A 2 3.66 8.83 -20.19
CA ASP A 2 3.56 10.20 -20.69
C ASP A 2 4.52 10.39 -21.90
N PRO A 3 4.28 11.37 -22.79
CA PRO A 3 5.17 11.74 -23.89
C PRO A 3 6.65 12.00 -23.53
N ARG A 4 7.03 12.17 -22.25
CA ARG A 4 8.43 12.28 -21.79
C ARG A 4 9.04 10.98 -21.29
N GLY A 5 8.28 9.88 -21.26
CA GLY A 5 8.75 8.59 -20.76
C GLY A 5 8.80 8.47 -19.24
N GLU A 6 8.23 9.43 -18.50
CA GLU A 6 8.11 9.35 -17.04
C GLU A 6 7.09 8.26 -16.68
N ILE A 7 7.45 7.42 -15.70
CA ILE A 7 6.55 6.42 -15.12
C ILE A 7 5.78 7.14 -14.01
N PHE A 8 4.49 7.36 -14.25
CA PHE A 8 3.58 7.92 -13.25
C PHE A 8 3.19 6.82 -12.25
N TRP A 9 2.99 7.15 -10.98
CA TRP A 9 2.63 6.18 -9.94
C TRP A 9 1.30 5.45 -10.22
N GLY A 10 0.36 6.12 -10.89
CA GLY A 10 -0.87 5.50 -11.39
C GLY A 10 -0.71 4.65 -12.66
N ASP A 11 0.50 4.50 -13.23
CA ASP A 11 0.72 3.59 -14.37
C ASP A 11 0.55 2.13 -13.90
N PRO A 12 -0.22 1.28 -14.60
CA PRO A 12 -0.43 -0.12 -14.22
C PRO A 12 0.84 -0.97 -14.08
N ARG A 13 1.99 -0.44 -14.53
CA ARG A 13 3.30 -1.09 -14.41
C ARG A 13 4.22 -0.42 -13.39
N TYR A 14 3.74 0.56 -12.64
CA TYR A 14 4.53 1.27 -11.63
C TYR A 14 4.97 0.32 -10.50
N ALA A 15 4.04 -0.49 -10.00
CA ALA A 15 4.33 -1.57 -9.07
C ALA A 15 3.80 -2.90 -9.63
N VAL A 16 4.59 -3.97 -9.51
CA VAL A 16 4.16 -5.32 -9.87
C VAL A 16 4.57 -6.27 -8.74
N ALA A 17 3.61 -6.97 -8.14
CA ALA A 17 3.89 -8.03 -7.19
C ALA A 17 3.98 -9.35 -7.95
N LEU A 18 5.00 -10.15 -7.64
CA LEU A 18 5.11 -11.50 -8.15
C LEU A 18 4.81 -12.45 -6.99
N LEU A 19 3.67 -13.12 -7.03
CA LEU A 19 3.36 -14.19 -6.07
C LEU A 19 3.82 -15.53 -6.63
N SER A 20 4.66 -16.24 -5.88
CA SER A 20 5.13 -17.58 -6.23
C SER A 20 4.92 -18.55 -5.07
N ALA A 21 4.39 -19.74 -5.38
CA ALA A 21 4.25 -20.84 -4.41
C ALA A 21 5.59 -21.52 -4.07
N ALA A 22 6.61 -21.35 -4.92
CA ALA A 22 7.98 -21.78 -4.66
C ALA A 22 8.85 -20.58 -4.30
N HIS A 23 9.85 -20.76 -3.44
CA HIS A 23 10.88 -19.74 -3.24
C HIS A 23 11.56 -19.45 -4.58
N VAL A 24 11.38 -18.24 -5.10
CA VAL A 24 12.07 -17.78 -6.30
C VAL A 24 13.23 -16.94 -5.81
N GLU A 25 14.45 -17.36 -6.11
CA GLU A 25 15.60 -16.47 -6.00
C GLU A 25 15.37 -15.31 -6.97
N SER A 26 14.96 -14.16 -6.43
CA SER A 26 14.84 -12.93 -7.19
C SER A 26 16.21 -12.26 -7.21
N SER A 27 16.75 -12.07 -8.41
CA SER A 27 17.87 -11.15 -8.59
C SER A 27 17.30 -9.72 -8.71
N PRO A 28 17.81 -8.75 -7.93
CA PRO A 28 17.45 -7.36 -8.12
C PRO A 28 17.70 -6.97 -9.59
N ARG A 29 16.70 -6.41 -10.26
CA ARG A 29 16.96 -5.83 -11.59
C ARG A 29 17.86 -4.62 -11.41
N GLN A 30 18.96 -4.57 -12.15
CA GLN A 30 19.76 -3.35 -12.20
C GLN A 30 18.96 -2.26 -12.92
N PRO A 31 18.74 -1.10 -12.28
CA PRO A 31 18.15 0.04 -12.94
C PRO A 31 19.16 0.60 -13.96
N PRO A 32 18.75 1.57 -14.80
CA PRO A 32 19.68 2.26 -15.69
C PRO A 32 20.90 2.78 -14.92
N PRO A 33 22.09 2.87 -15.54
CA PRO A 33 23.32 3.30 -14.88
C PRO A 33 23.25 4.68 -14.21
N GLU A 34 22.25 5.46 -14.58
CA GLU A 34 21.97 6.82 -14.13
C GLU A 34 21.16 6.85 -12.82
N VAL A 35 20.66 5.70 -12.35
CA VAL A 35 19.80 5.57 -11.18
C VAL A 35 20.54 4.78 -10.11
N ASP A 36 20.84 5.44 -8.99
CA ASP A 36 21.48 4.80 -7.84
C ASP A 36 20.56 3.72 -7.24
N PHE A 37 21.15 2.56 -6.91
CA PHE A 37 20.44 1.51 -6.20
C PHE A 37 20.37 1.87 -4.70
N GLY A 38 19.16 2.06 -4.19
CA GLY A 38 18.94 2.06 -2.74
C GLY A 38 19.26 0.68 -2.14
N ALA A 39 19.67 0.65 -0.87
CA ALA A 39 19.84 -0.64 -0.19
C ALA A 39 18.49 -1.37 -0.08
N PRO A 40 18.42 -2.68 -0.32
CA PRO A 40 17.21 -3.43 -0.08
C PRO A 40 16.84 -3.36 1.41
N ALA A 41 15.56 -3.08 1.69
CA ALA A 41 15.04 -3.02 3.05
C ALA A 41 14.17 -4.25 3.33
N ALA A 42 14.48 -4.97 4.41
CA ALA A 42 13.63 -6.04 4.90
C ALA A 42 12.53 -5.44 5.78
N ILE A 43 11.27 -5.81 5.51
CA ILE A 43 10.12 -5.40 6.31
C ILE A 43 9.63 -6.61 7.10
N ALA A 44 9.58 -6.47 8.41
CA ALA A 44 9.01 -7.47 9.31
C ALA A 44 7.59 -7.05 9.68
N PHE A 45 6.61 -7.88 9.33
CA PHE A 45 5.23 -7.67 9.74
C PHE A 45 4.93 -8.42 11.03
N THR A 46 4.21 -7.78 11.93
CA THR A 46 3.70 -8.39 13.17
C THR A 46 2.20 -8.56 13.06
N PRO A 47 1.61 -9.64 13.62
CA PRO A 47 0.15 -9.77 13.68
C PRO A 47 -0.47 -8.60 14.46
N THR A 48 -1.45 -7.93 13.86
CA THR A 48 -2.21 -6.83 14.45
C THR A 48 -3.71 -7.00 14.21
N ILE A 49 -4.52 -6.12 14.77
CA ILE A 49 -5.95 -6.08 14.49
C ILE A 49 -6.15 -5.20 13.24
N ASP A 50 -6.90 -5.72 12.28
CA ASP A 50 -7.36 -4.93 11.14
C ASP A 50 -8.57 -4.08 11.56
N ILE A 51 -8.41 -2.76 11.52
CA ILE A 51 -9.38 -1.79 12.06
C ILE A 51 -9.61 -0.72 10.99
N PRO A 52 -10.87 -0.49 10.56
CA PRO A 52 -11.17 0.55 9.60
C PRO A 52 -10.81 1.93 10.16
N ARG A 53 -10.70 2.94 9.30
CA ARG A 53 -10.36 4.31 9.71
C ARG A 53 -11.61 5.17 9.85
N ASP A 54 -12.55 5.03 8.93
CA ASP A 54 -13.69 5.93 8.78
C ASP A 54 -14.90 5.27 8.11
N GLU A 55 -15.96 6.08 7.96
CA GLU A 55 -17.22 5.70 7.33
C GLU A 55 -17.12 5.37 5.83
N TYR A 56 -16.01 5.71 5.15
CA TYR A 56 -15.84 5.37 3.74
C TYR A 56 -15.46 3.90 3.57
N GLN A 57 -14.85 3.30 4.60
CA GLN A 57 -14.40 1.91 4.57
C GLN A 57 -15.46 0.91 5.05
N VAL A 58 -16.44 1.36 5.85
CA VAL A 58 -17.51 0.49 6.35
C VAL A 58 -18.87 1.20 6.33
N ARG A 59 -19.89 0.47 5.88
CA ARG A 59 -21.24 1.01 5.64
C ARG A 59 -21.94 1.51 6.91
N ASP A 60 -21.73 0.87 8.04
CA ASP A 60 -22.41 1.15 9.31
C ASP A 60 -21.40 1.68 10.34
N TRP A 61 -20.81 2.85 10.06
CA TRP A 61 -19.81 3.47 10.93
C TRP A 61 -20.38 3.69 12.34
N PRO A 62 -19.79 3.06 13.39
CA PRO A 62 -20.43 3.02 14.70
C PRO A 62 -20.11 4.22 15.58
N PHE A 63 -19.23 5.12 15.15
CA PHE A 63 -18.76 6.26 15.97
C PHE A 63 -19.33 7.58 15.49
N THR A 64 -19.63 8.45 16.44
CA THR A 64 -20.00 9.84 16.20
C THR A 64 -18.76 10.71 16.03
N THR A 65 -18.94 11.95 15.53
CA THR A 65 -17.84 12.93 15.41
C THR A 65 -17.13 13.19 16.75
N ASP A 66 -17.87 13.18 17.86
CA ASP A 66 -17.30 13.41 19.21
C ASP A 66 -16.42 12.23 19.69
N GLU A 67 -16.59 11.04 19.10
CA GLU A 67 -15.85 9.82 19.46
C GLU A 67 -14.64 9.57 18.56
N HIS A 68 -14.50 10.30 17.45
CA HIS A 68 -13.43 10.10 16.46
C HIS A 68 -12.03 10.22 17.06
N GLU A 69 -11.77 11.20 17.94
CA GLU A 69 -10.44 11.34 18.56
C GLU A 69 -10.07 10.14 19.43
N THR A 70 -11.04 9.65 20.21
CA THR A 70 -10.82 8.47 21.06
C THR A 70 -10.60 7.21 20.22
N TYR A 71 -11.37 7.09 19.15
CA TYR A 71 -11.22 6.00 18.19
C TYR A 71 -9.86 6.03 17.49
N ASP A 72 -9.38 7.21 17.09
CA ASP A 72 -8.10 7.37 16.41
C ASP A 72 -6.92 6.94 17.30
N VAL A 73 -6.95 7.30 18.58
CA VAL A 73 -5.95 6.85 19.56
C VAL A 73 -5.99 5.32 19.73
N LEU A 74 -7.19 4.75 19.85
CA LEU A 74 -7.36 3.30 19.97
C LEU A 74 -6.82 2.58 18.72
N ARG A 75 -7.19 3.07 17.54
CA ARG A 75 -6.76 2.52 16.25
C ARG A 75 -5.24 2.58 16.12
N ALA A 76 -4.62 3.73 16.39
CA ALA A 76 -3.17 3.88 16.32
C ALA A 76 -2.40 2.94 17.27
N THR A 77 -3.06 2.44 18.32
CA THR A 77 -2.47 1.50 19.28
C THR A 77 -2.62 0.03 18.85
N LEU A 78 -3.71 -0.31 18.16
CA LEU A 78 -4.08 -1.70 17.86
C LEU A 78 -3.86 -2.10 16.40
N HIS A 79 -3.94 -1.13 15.49
CA HIS A 79 -3.74 -1.32 14.07
C HIS A 79 -2.27 -1.12 13.70
N GLY A 80 -1.76 -1.99 12.84
CA GLY A 80 -0.40 -1.86 12.33
C GLY A 80 -0.25 -0.63 11.45
N ARG A 81 0.92 0.00 11.48
CA ARG A 81 1.26 1.06 10.52
C ARG A 81 1.57 0.46 9.15
N ASP A 82 2.49 -0.49 9.11
CA ASP A 82 2.85 -1.25 7.91
C ASP A 82 2.25 -2.65 8.03
N TYR A 83 1.48 -3.08 7.03
CA TYR A 83 0.74 -4.33 7.15
C TYR A 83 0.44 -4.97 5.79
N LEU A 84 0.18 -6.28 5.85
CA LEU A 84 -0.30 -7.10 4.75
C LEU A 84 -1.78 -7.39 4.94
N PHE A 85 -2.57 -7.14 3.90
CA PHE A 85 -4.03 -7.26 3.87
C PHE A 85 -4.76 -6.41 4.91
N GLY A 86 -6.05 -6.19 4.69
CA GLY A 86 -6.93 -5.45 5.60
C GLY A 86 -7.50 -4.21 4.95
N TYR A 87 -7.97 -3.27 5.76
CA TYR A 87 -8.41 -1.96 5.24
C TYR A 87 -7.23 -1.20 4.66
N PRO A 88 -7.37 -0.53 3.50
CA PRO A 88 -6.29 0.30 2.99
C PRO A 88 -5.98 1.44 3.97
N GLN A 89 -4.76 1.97 3.90
CA GLN A 89 -4.47 3.19 4.65
C GLN A 89 -5.23 4.36 4.02
N HIS A 90 -5.60 5.31 4.86
CA HIS A 90 -6.24 6.53 4.40
C HIS A 90 -5.16 7.57 4.09
N CYS A 91 -5.09 7.98 2.83
CA CYS A 91 -4.51 9.24 2.44
C CYS A 91 -5.52 10.35 2.71
N THR A 92 -5.10 11.61 2.87
CA THR A 92 -5.93 12.77 3.27
C THR A 92 -7.21 13.07 2.45
N LEU A 93 -7.57 12.22 1.49
CA LEU A 93 -8.56 12.44 0.45
C LEU A 93 -10.01 12.04 0.78
N ALA A 94 -10.30 11.57 2.01
CA ALA A 94 -11.68 11.26 2.46
C ALA A 94 -12.46 10.31 1.53
N TYR A 95 -11.81 9.25 1.02
CA TYR A 95 -12.44 8.15 0.30
C TYR A 95 -11.75 6.82 0.64
N ASP A 96 -12.40 5.68 0.32
CA ASP A 96 -11.76 4.36 0.34
C ASP A 96 -10.91 4.20 -0.93
N PRO A 97 -9.56 4.15 -0.82
CA PRO A 97 -8.69 4.11 -1.98
C PRO A 97 -8.63 2.75 -2.67
N THR A 98 -9.38 1.75 -2.19
CA THR A 98 -9.45 0.45 -2.84
C THR A 98 -10.09 0.57 -4.22
N PRO A 99 -9.34 0.27 -5.31
CA PRO A 99 -9.93 0.24 -6.64
C PRO A 99 -11.04 -0.81 -6.72
N THR A 100 -12.12 -0.50 -7.44
CA THR A 100 -13.31 -1.37 -7.51
C THR A 100 -12.94 -2.79 -7.96
N GLY A 101 -13.30 -3.77 -7.12
CA GLY A 101 -13.08 -5.19 -7.41
C GLY A 101 -11.67 -5.68 -7.12
N GLN A 102 -10.81 -4.85 -6.52
CA GLN A 102 -9.48 -5.24 -6.05
C GLN A 102 -9.46 -5.48 -4.53
N ILE A 103 -8.40 -6.13 -4.04
CA ILE A 103 -8.22 -6.49 -2.63
C ILE A 103 -6.92 -5.83 -2.13
N PRO A 104 -6.94 -5.06 -1.03
CA PRO A 104 -5.71 -4.52 -0.45
C PRO A 104 -4.71 -5.63 -0.10
N LEU A 105 -3.45 -5.47 -0.54
CA LEU A 105 -2.35 -6.42 -0.29
C LEU A 105 -1.36 -5.87 0.73
N LEU A 106 -0.89 -4.65 0.52
CA LEU A 106 0.23 -4.07 1.26
C LEU A 106 -0.04 -2.59 1.46
N SER A 107 0.17 -2.13 2.68
CA SER A 107 0.23 -0.71 3.03
C SER A 107 1.57 -0.45 3.71
N LEU A 108 2.33 0.52 3.20
CA LEU A 108 3.59 0.99 3.79
C LEU A 108 3.54 2.50 3.98
N GLY A 109 3.68 2.96 5.23
CA GLY A 109 3.79 4.39 5.50
C GLY A 109 5.13 4.96 5.08
N SER A 110 5.22 6.29 5.08
CA SER A 110 6.50 7.00 4.94
C SER A 110 7.42 6.69 6.14
N ASP A 111 8.72 6.50 5.92
CA ASP A 111 9.67 6.07 6.96
C ASP A 111 11.01 6.77 6.77
N ASP A 112 11.34 7.69 7.69
CA ASP A 112 12.57 8.47 7.67
C ASP A 112 13.82 7.59 7.78
N GLU A 113 13.78 6.49 8.56
CA GLU A 113 14.92 5.59 8.73
C GLU A 113 15.23 4.84 7.44
N ARG A 114 14.19 4.56 6.65
CA ARG A 114 14.28 3.88 5.35
C ARG A 114 14.36 4.84 4.16
N ALA A 115 14.33 6.15 4.42
CA ALA A 115 14.23 7.19 3.39
C ALA A 115 13.05 6.97 2.43
N TRP A 116 11.93 6.46 2.95
CA TRP A 116 10.68 6.31 2.21
C TRP A 116 9.84 7.56 2.37
N TYR A 117 9.88 8.39 1.35
CA TYR A 117 9.10 9.63 1.29
C TYR A 117 8.01 9.44 0.24
N TRP A 118 6.86 8.91 0.66
CA TRP A 118 5.67 8.99 -0.16
C TRP A 118 5.15 10.44 -0.09
N HIS A 119 4.50 10.90 -1.15
CA HIS A 119 4.08 12.30 -1.27
C HIS A 119 3.25 12.72 -0.05
N ASP A 120 3.52 13.92 0.49
CA ASP A 120 2.82 14.51 1.65
C ASP A 120 2.69 13.63 2.91
N GLY A 121 3.63 12.69 3.12
CA GLY A 121 3.61 11.80 4.28
C GLY A 121 2.59 10.66 4.16
N ASP A 122 2.13 10.40 2.95
CA ASP A 122 1.18 9.36 2.61
C ASP A 122 1.83 7.96 2.65
N CYS A 123 1.17 6.98 2.05
CA CYS A 123 1.52 5.57 2.07
C CYS A 123 1.57 4.97 0.67
N LEU A 124 2.44 3.97 0.48
CA LEU A 124 2.36 3.09 -0.67
C LEU A 124 1.31 2.01 -0.39
N MET A 125 0.27 1.97 -1.21
CA MET A 125 -0.73 0.92 -1.18
C MET A 125 -0.69 0.08 -2.45
N LEU A 126 -0.66 -1.24 -2.28
CA LEU A 126 -0.71 -2.20 -3.38
C LEU A 126 -1.97 -3.04 -3.27
N PHE A 127 -2.64 -3.28 -4.40
CA PHE A 127 -3.90 -4.02 -4.48
C PHE A 127 -3.82 -5.23 -5.41
N LEU A 128 -4.51 -6.31 -5.07
CA LEU A 128 -4.65 -7.52 -5.88
C LEU A 128 -5.87 -7.42 -6.81
N GLU A 129 -5.69 -7.73 -8.09
CA GLU A 129 -6.81 -8.00 -9.01
C GLU A 129 -7.20 -9.50 -8.96
N PRO A 130 -8.38 -9.86 -8.41
CA PRO A 130 -8.83 -11.26 -8.37
C PRO A 130 -8.97 -11.84 -9.78
N GLY A 131 -8.51 -13.08 -9.97
CA GLY A 131 -8.62 -13.79 -11.26
C GLY A 131 -7.64 -13.33 -12.36
N ARG A 132 -6.87 -12.26 -12.13
CA ARG A 132 -5.77 -11.82 -13.00
C ARG A 132 -4.39 -12.25 -12.53
N ALA A 133 -4.35 -13.14 -11.54
CA ALA A 133 -3.13 -13.85 -11.15
C ALA A 133 -2.61 -14.65 -12.36
N HIS A 134 -1.70 -14.05 -13.12
CA HIS A 134 -0.81 -14.84 -13.94
C HIS A 134 0.05 -15.67 -12.97
N PRO A 135 0.39 -16.93 -13.30
CA PRO A 135 1.44 -17.64 -12.57
C PRO A 135 2.67 -16.74 -12.53
N GLY A 136 2.98 -16.23 -11.34
CA GLY A 136 4.13 -15.35 -11.11
C GLY A 136 3.94 -13.86 -11.35
N ALA A 137 2.75 -13.31 -11.63
CA ALA A 137 2.56 -11.85 -11.68
C ALA A 137 1.14 -11.40 -11.30
N ILE A 138 1.05 -10.43 -10.40
CA ILE A 138 -0.15 -9.73 -10.00
C ILE A 138 0.03 -8.27 -10.44
N SER A 139 -0.91 -7.79 -11.25
CA SER A 139 -1.03 -6.37 -11.57
C SER A 139 -1.44 -5.64 -10.30
N LEU A 140 -0.65 -4.65 -9.88
CA LEU A 140 -0.98 -3.84 -8.71
C LEU A 140 -1.54 -2.50 -9.17
N GLY A 141 -2.69 -2.12 -8.63
CA GLY A 141 -3.00 -0.70 -8.52
C GLY A 141 -2.08 -0.08 -7.48
N SER A 142 -1.59 1.13 -7.73
CA SER A 142 -0.96 1.99 -6.73
C SER A 142 -1.80 3.25 -6.63
N ASP A 143 -2.32 3.53 -5.45
CA ASP A 143 -2.76 4.88 -5.10
C ASP A 143 -1.64 5.47 -4.25
N ALA A 144 -0.90 6.39 -4.84
CA ALA A 144 0.00 7.28 -4.12
C ALA A 144 -0.63 8.65 -4.33
N GLY A 145 -1.26 9.18 -3.29
CA GLY A 145 -1.81 10.54 -3.27
C GLY A 145 -0.70 11.57 -3.32
#